data_AF-A0A223D2G8-F1
#
_entry.id   AF-A0A223D2G8-F1
#
_cell.length_a   1.000
_cell.length_b   1.000
_cell.length_c   1.000
_cell.angle_alpha   90.00
_cell.angle_beta   90.00
_cell.angle_gamma   90.00
#
_symmetry.space_group_name_H-M   'P 1'
#
loop_
_entity.id
_entity.type
_entity.pdbx_description
1 polymer ?
#
loop_
_entity_poly.entity_id
_entity_poly.type
_entity_poly.pdbx_seq_one_letter_code
_entity_poly.pdbx_strand_id
1 'polypeptide(L)'
;MAQAPQNLDLAIRQLGLKPIQMGGPALARMTADGKNIEAVFANVALSEKMGEFCDIQGRAMTTANGYKKLNQIAGVSVITPQRLSVPIDGKEVNVPNPYPIIDPKSGSISKVWVRKVAIGFSPIGNLVATSASLLYDIRMYFVQECFNKIMYNAEAGEVCNWEDVQQKTGGRFEPIEGDMGIWINYKHKEIMKAIGNFTNKKQFAERNAQTICERLVMSKQPALAYPFVDEFISGGAPKQRYATLPVWGYKSNLTQEQLLLIAEQVENGEEIKIPGIEVEYREVEASQEELDAMATAEQDSDEFSTLPSYSEDQNSTSPQRRETKFRDDKELEF
;
A
#
# COMPACT_ATOMS: atom_id res chain seq x y z
N MET A 1 -27.52 20.00 -25.45
CA MET A 1 -26.74 18.74 -25.38
C MET A 1 -25.32 19.05 -25.82
N ALA A 2 -24.38 19.18 -24.87
CA ALA A 2 -22.99 19.48 -25.18
C ALA A 2 -22.30 18.20 -25.65
N GLN A 3 -21.73 18.21 -26.86
CA GLN A 3 -20.93 17.10 -27.38
C GLN A 3 -19.64 17.00 -26.55
N ALA A 4 -19.42 15.84 -25.93
CA ALA A 4 -18.15 15.54 -25.29
C ALA A 4 -17.01 15.61 -26.33
N PRO A 5 -15.84 16.15 -25.98
CA PRO A 5 -14.76 16.35 -26.93
C PRO A 5 -14.23 15.00 -27.43
N GLN A 6 -14.34 14.75 -28.74
CA GLN A 6 -13.90 13.53 -29.45
C GLN A 6 -12.43 13.14 -29.19
N ASN A 7 -11.61 14.06 -28.67
CA ASN A 7 -10.21 13.83 -28.34
C ASN A 7 -9.99 13.00 -27.07
N LEU A 8 -10.92 12.97 -26.12
CA LEU A 8 -10.74 12.21 -24.88
C LEU A 8 -10.90 10.69 -25.13
N ASP A 9 -11.87 10.32 -25.96
CA ASP A 9 -12.18 8.93 -26.30
C ASP A 9 -11.04 8.25 -27.09
N LEU A 10 -10.36 9.02 -27.94
CA LEU A 10 -9.20 8.56 -28.70
C LEU A 10 -7.98 8.35 -27.79
N ALA A 11 -7.74 9.22 -26.81
CA ALA A 11 -6.68 9.07 -25.82
C ALA A 11 -6.92 7.87 -24.89
N ILE A 12 -8.16 7.66 -24.45
CA ILE A 12 -8.58 6.50 -23.64
C ILE A 12 -8.32 5.18 -24.38
N ARG A 13 -8.67 5.13 -25.69
CA ARG A 13 -8.41 3.95 -26.54
C ARG A 13 -6.92 3.71 -26.81
N GLN A 14 -6.13 4.75 -27.00
CA GLN A 14 -4.67 4.63 -27.22
C GLN A 14 -3.92 4.15 -25.97
N LEU A 15 -4.43 4.45 -24.77
CA LEU A 15 -3.90 3.96 -23.49
C LEU A 15 -4.37 2.53 -23.14
N GLY A 16 -5.22 1.92 -23.97
CA GLY A 16 -5.81 0.60 -23.70
C GLY A 16 -6.77 0.60 -22.49
N LEU A 17 -7.20 1.77 -22.02
CA LEU A 17 -8.15 1.91 -20.94
C LEU A 17 -9.56 1.73 -21.50
N LYS A 18 -10.31 0.72 -21.03
CA LYS A 18 -11.74 0.64 -21.35
C LYS A 18 -12.47 1.70 -20.52
N PRO A 19 -13.29 2.57 -21.14
CA PRO A 19 -14.08 3.54 -20.38
C PRO A 19 -14.99 2.80 -19.39
N ILE A 20 -15.11 3.34 -18.18
CA ILE A 20 -16.00 2.80 -17.14
C ILE A 20 -17.43 2.84 -17.69
N GLN A 21 -18.05 1.68 -17.86
CA GLN A 21 -19.45 1.60 -18.24
C GLN A 21 -20.31 1.83 -17.00
N MET A 22 -20.85 3.04 -16.89
CA MET A 22 -21.85 3.37 -15.88
C MET A 22 -23.16 2.69 -16.27
N GLY A 23 -23.71 1.86 -15.38
CA GLY A 23 -25.09 1.40 -15.45
C GLY A 23 -26.06 2.55 -15.16
N GLY A 24 -27.33 2.40 -15.58
CA GLY A 24 -28.41 3.31 -15.16
C GLY A 24 -28.63 3.29 -13.64
N PRO A 25 -29.43 4.24 -13.09
CA PRO A 25 -29.73 4.28 -11.66
C PRO A 25 -30.35 2.95 -11.22
N ALA A 26 -29.68 2.24 -10.32
CA ALA A 26 -30.00 0.85 -10.04
C ALA A 26 -30.86 0.67 -8.77
N LEU A 27 -30.77 1.57 -7.78
CA LEU A 27 -31.54 1.56 -6.52
C LEU A 27 -31.67 2.98 -5.97
N ALA A 28 -32.87 3.37 -5.53
CA ALA A 28 -33.10 4.62 -4.79
C ALA A 28 -33.63 4.26 -3.39
N ARG A 29 -32.88 4.61 -2.35
CA ARG A 29 -33.34 4.50 -0.95
C ARG A 29 -33.65 5.90 -0.43
N MET A 30 -34.78 6.06 0.22
CA MET A 30 -35.14 7.32 0.89
C MET A 30 -34.56 7.31 2.31
N THR A 31 -33.81 8.35 2.68
CA THR A 31 -33.36 8.53 4.07
C THR A 31 -34.54 8.93 4.97
N ALA A 32 -34.35 8.87 6.29
CA ALA A 32 -35.35 9.35 7.26
C ALA A 32 -35.77 10.81 7.01
N ASP A 33 -34.88 11.61 6.43
CA ASP A 33 -35.10 13.02 6.07
C ASP A 33 -35.84 13.23 4.73
N GLY A 34 -36.29 12.15 4.08
CA GLY A 34 -37.01 12.24 2.80
C GLY A 34 -36.14 12.52 1.58
N LYS A 35 -34.81 12.42 1.69
CA LYS A 35 -33.88 12.60 0.56
C LYS A 35 -33.62 11.26 -0.14
N ASN A 36 -33.64 11.27 -1.47
CA ASN A 36 -33.26 10.10 -2.27
C ASN A 36 -31.74 9.95 -2.27
N ILE A 37 -31.27 8.77 -1.89
CA ILE A 37 -29.90 8.32 -2.16
C ILE A 37 -29.93 7.64 -3.53
N GLU A 38 -29.24 8.24 -4.50
CA GLU A 38 -29.08 7.66 -5.84
C GLU A 38 -27.88 6.70 -5.84
N ALA A 39 -28.15 5.44 -6.16
CA ALA A 39 -27.10 4.45 -6.39
C ALA A 39 -26.56 4.55 -7.82
N VAL A 40 -25.23 4.51 -7.93
CA VAL A 40 -24.48 4.35 -9.17
C VAL A 40 -23.93 2.94 -9.22
N PHE A 41 -24.10 2.26 -10.34
CA PHE A 41 -23.49 0.95 -10.59
C PHE A 41 -22.50 1.08 -11.75
N ALA A 42 -21.32 0.48 -11.63
CA ALA A 42 -20.38 0.43 -12.75
C ALA A 42 -19.54 -0.85 -12.73
N ASN A 43 -19.18 -1.33 -13.92
CA ASN A 43 -18.18 -2.38 -14.08
C ASN A 43 -16.81 -1.72 -14.25
N VAL A 44 -15.94 -1.89 -13.27
CA VAL A 44 -14.60 -1.29 -13.23
C VAL A 44 -13.57 -2.33 -13.65
N ALA A 45 -12.82 -2.03 -14.70
CA ALA A 45 -11.73 -2.89 -15.16
C ALA A 45 -10.43 -2.56 -14.41
N LEU A 46 -9.90 -3.52 -13.68
CA LEU A 46 -8.56 -3.50 -13.10
C LEU A 46 -7.52 -4.09 -14.07
N SER A 47 -6.31 -3.56 -14.08
CA SER A 47 -5.19 -3.97 -14.93
C SER A 47 -3.98 -4.40 -14.10
N GLU A 48 -3.49 -5.61 -14.37
CA GLU A 48 -2.27 -6.13 -13.73
C GLU A 48 -1.04 -5.31 -14.12
N LYS A 49 -0.97 -4.88 -15.38
CA LYS A 49 0.12 -4.04 -15.91
C LYS A 49 0.25 -2.71 -15.17
N MET A 50 -0.88 -2.15 -14.74
CA MET A 50 -0.93 -0.89 -13.99
C MET A 50 -0.77 -1.12 -12.47
N GLY A 51 -0.52 -2.35 -12.04
CA GLY A 51 -0.38 -2.71 -10.63
C GLY A 51 -1.67 -2.53 -9.84
N GLU A 52 -2.84 -2.64 -10.47
CA GLU A 52 -4.15 -2.52 -9.81
C GLU A 52 -4.57 -3.84 -9.12
N PHE A 53 -3.99 -4.96 -9.55
CA PHE A 53 -4.01 -6.24 -8.86
C PHE A 53 -2.72 -7.00 -9.19
N CYS A 54 -2.36 -7.99 -8.38
CA CYS A 54 -1.19 -8.85 -8.61
C CYS A 54 -1.40 -10.27 -8.08
N ASP A 55 -0.67 -11.25 -8.61
CA ASP A 55 -0.68 -12.60 -8.07
C ASP A 55 0.25 -12.73 -6.88
N ILE A 56 -0.30 -13.16 -5.74
CA ILE A 56 0.44 -13.48 -4.53
C ILE A 56 0.11 -14.92 -4.16
N GLN A 57 1.14 -15.77 -4.13
CA GLN A 57 0.99 -17.19 -3.77
C GLN A 57 -0.08 -17.92 -4.60
N GLY A 58 -0.20 -17.56 -5.89
CA GLY A 58 -1.16 -18.17 -6.82
C GLY A 58 -2.59 -17.62 -6.73
N ARG A 59 -2.81 -16.54 -5.98
CA ARG A 59 -4.10 -15.83 -5.93
C ARG A 59 -3.96 -14.39 -6.38
N ALA A 60 -4.86 -13.93 -7.25
CA ALA A 60 -4.88 -12.55 -7.69
C ALA A 60 -5.55 -11.67 -6.65
N MET A 61 -4.80 -10.72 -6.10
CA MET A 61 -5.26 -9.82 -5.05
C MET A 61 -5.31 -8.37 -5.52
N THR A 62 -6.34 -7.65 -5.11
CA THR A 62 -6.48 -6.20 -5.36
C THR A 62 -5.43 -5.44 -4.54
N THR A 63 -4.66 -4.57 -5.18
CA THR A 63 -3.64 -3.71 -4.53
C THR A 63 -4.26 -2.40 -4.03
N ALA A 64 -3.49 -1.56 -3.31
CA ALA A 64 -3.94 -0.23 -2.93
C ALA A 64 -4.38 0.62 -4.15
N ASN A 65 -3.68 0.51 -5.28
CA ASN A 65 -4.05 1.21 -6.52
C ASN A 65 -5.37 0.69 -7.11
N GLY A 66 -5.60 -0.62 -7.05
CA GLY A 66 -6.88 -1.23 -7.43
C GLY A 66 -8.03 -0.67 -6.61
N TYR A 67 -7.89 -0.65 -5.29
CA TYR A 67 -8.91 -0.07 -4.42
C TYR A 67 -9.15 1.41 -4.67
N LYS A 68 -8.10 2.21 -4.89
CA LYS A 68 -8.25 3.63 -5.26
C LYS A 68 -9.07 3.80 -6.52
N LYS A 69 -8.89 2.93 -7.52
CA LYS A 69 -9.67 2.93 -8.76
C LYS A 69 -11.12 2.53 -8.54
N LEU A 70 -11.37 1.45 -7.79
CA LEU A 70 -12.73 1.04 -7.42
C LEU A 70 -13.45 2.15 -6.63
N ASN A 71 -12.72 2.82 -5.75
CA ASN A 71 -13.26 3.87 -4.89
C ASN A 71 -13.69 5.14 -5.64
N GLN A 72 -13.22 5.35 -6.88
CA GLN A 72 -13.74 6.42 -7.74
C GLN A 72 -15.24 6.28 -8.01
N ILE A 73 -15.75 5.05 -7.95
CA ILE A 73 -17.18 4.74 -8.08
C ILE A 73 -17.81 4.60 -6.69
N ALA A 74 -17.21 3.82 -5.79
CA ALA A 74 -17.81 3.52 -4.49
C ALA A 74 -18.02 4.76 -3.60
N GLY A 75 -17.14 5.76 -3.71
CA GLY A 75 -17.26 7.02 -2.96
C GLY A 75 -17.04 6.84 -1.44
N VAL A 76 -16.27 5.84 -1.04
CA VAL A 76 -15.89 5.59 0.36
C VAL A 76 -14.86 6.64 0.78
N SER A 77 -15.12 7.30 1.90
CA SER A 77 -14.20 8.25 2.52
C SER A 77 -13.29 7.51 3.49
N VAL A 78 -11.98 7.53 3.25
CA VAL A 78 -10.98 6.95 4.17
C VAL A 78 -10.38 8.07 5.00
N ILE A 79 -10.50 7.97 6.31
CA ILE A 79 -10.11 8.99 7.28
C ILE A 79 -9.04 8.42 8.20
N THR A 80 -8.08 9.26 8.55
CA THR A 80 -7.13 9.00 9.63
C THR A 80 -7.60 9.79 10.85
N PRO A 81 -8.10 9.12 11.91
CA PRO A 81 -8.36 9.78 13.19
C PRO A 81 -7.10 10.50 13.66
N GLN A 82 -7.23 11.64 14.35
CA GLN A 82 -6.05 12.42 14.77
C GLN A 82 -5.19 11.69 15.81
N ARG A 83 -5.84 10.82 16.60
CA ARG A 83 -5.21 10.08 17.68
C ARG A 83 -5.62 8.62 17.61
N LEU A 84 -4.84 7.76 18.26
CA LEU A 84 -5.20 6.37 18.48
C LEU A 84 -4.81 5.89 19.89
N SER A 85 -5.55 4.90 20.39
CA SER A 85 -5.22 4.21 21.64
C SER A 85 -4.35 2.98 21.33
N VAL A 86 -3.15 2.93 21.90
CA VAL A 86 -2.21 1.81 21.70
C VAL A 86 -1.77 1.19 23.03
N PRO A 87 -1.58 -0.13 23.09
CA PRO A 87 -0.97 -0.78 24.23
C PRO A 87 0.55 -0.57 24.20
N ILE A 88 1.06 0.28 25.08
CA ILE A 88 2.50 0.48 25.31
C ILE A 88 2.80 0.02 26.74
N ASP A 89 3.68 -0.98 26.88
CA ASP A 89 4.09 -1.54 28.17
C ASP A 89 2.90 -1.99 29.06
N GLY A 90 1.88 -2.57 28.43
CA GLY A 90 0.67 -3.06 29.11
C GLY A 90 -0.31 -1.97 29.56
N LYS A 91 -0.10 -0.71 29.15
CA LYS A 91 -1.02 0.40 29.40
C LYS A 91 -1.54 0.94 28.07
N GLU A 92 -2.82 1.27 28.04
CA GLU A 92 -3.40 2.01 26.93
C GLU A 92 -2.96 3.48 27.01
N VAL A 93 -2.31 3.95 25.94
CA VAL A 93 -1.85 5.33 25.81
C VAL A 93 -2.44 5.93 24.55
N ASN A 94 -2.99 7.13 24.69
CA ASN A 94 -3.57 7.88 23.58
C ASN A 94 -2.47 8.71 22.89
N VAL A 95 -2.10 8.33 21.68
CA VAL A 95 -0.95 8.87 20.88
C VAL A 95 -1.43 9.50 19.56
N PRO A 96 -0.65 10.37 18.90
CA PRO A 96 -1.00 10.86 17.56
C PRO A 96 -1.03 9.72 16.53
N ASN A 97 -1.82 9.86 15.46
CA ASN A 97 -1.93 8.87 14.39
C ASN A 97 -1.46 9.46 13.05
N PRO A 98 -0.49 8.84 12.36
CA PRO A 98 0.25 7.63 12.74
C PRO A 98 1.22 7.86 13.90
N TYR A 99 1.59 6.77 14.60
CA TYR A 99 2.53 6.80 15.72
C TYR A 99 3.79 5.96 15.41
N PRO A 100 4.91 6.60 15.02
CA PRO A 100 6.17 5.90 14.83
C PRO A 100 6.86 5.60 16.17
N ILE A 101 7.26 4.35 16.37
CA ILE A 101 8.10 3.90 17.49
C ILE A 101 9.56 3.91 17.03
N ILE A 102 10.36 4.77 17.66
CA ILE A 102 11.79 4.94 17.34
C ILE A 102 12.62 3.91 18.10
N ASP A 103 13.52 3.23 17.39
CA ASP A 103 14.53 2.38 18.04
C ASP A 103 15.57 3.25 18.75
N PRO A 104 15.76 3.11 20.07
CA PRO A 104 16.67 3.98 20.83
C PRO A 104 18.13 3.82 20.41
N LYS A 105 18.52 2.68 19.82
CA LYS A 105 19.92 2.46 19.40
C LYS A 105 20.24 3.12 18.06
N SER A 106 19.38 2.94 17.07
CA SER A 106 19.61 3.48 15.73
C SER A 106 19.03 4.87 15.49
N GLY A 107 18.11 5.33 16.35
CA GLY A 107 17.35 6.58 16.14
C GLY A 107 16.41 6.53 14.93
N SER A 108 16.22 5.35 14.34
CA SER A 108 15.35 5.14 13.17
C SER A 108 14.00 4.55 13.57
N ILE A 109 13.01 4.66 12.70
CA ILE A 109 11.70 4.04 12.91
C ILE A 109 11.87 2.52 12.97
N SER A 110 11.31 1.91 14.01
CA SER A 110 11.28 0.46 14.24
C SER A 110 9.91 -0.12 13.91
N LYS A 111 8.87 0.53 14.42
CA LYS A 111 7.48 0.15 14.17
C LYS A 111 6.64 1.38 13.91
N VAL A 112 5.50 1.22 13.26
CA VAL A 112 4.50 2.29 13.09
C VAL A 112 3.13 1.76 13.43
N TRP A 113 2.45 2.38 14.39
CA TRP A 113 1.02 2.18 14.56
C TRP A 113 0.24 3.13 13.67
N VAL A 114 -0.80 2.62 13.04
CA VAL A 114 -1.73 3.42 12.24
C VAL A 114 -3.13 2.85 12.37
N ARG A 115 -4.12 3.75 12.40
CA ARG A 115 -5.54 3.39 12.31
C ARG A 115 -6.20 4.19 11.21
N LYS A 116 -7.06 3.54 10.43
CA LYS A 116 -7.86 4.16 9.36
C LYS A 116 -9.33 3.78 9.55
N VAL A 117 -10.22 4.70 9.22
CA VAL A 117 -11.67 4.48 9.21
C VAL A 117 -12.19 4.75 7.80
N ALA A 118 -12.83 3.75 7.19
CA ALA A 118 -13.52 3.87 5.92
C ALA A 118 -15.02 4.06 6.17
N ILE A 119 -15.57 5.16 5.68
CA ILE A 119 -16.98 5.51 5.82
C ILE A 119 -17.60 5.55 4.43
N GLY A 120 -18.62 4.75 4.20
CA GLY A 120 -19.32 4.71 2.92
C GLY A 120 -20.58 3.88 2.99
N PHE A 121 -21.40 3.98 1.96
CA PHE A 121 -22.61 3.20 1.88
C PHE A 121 -22.30 1.76 1.46
N SER A 122 -23.02 0.78 2.00
CA SER A 122 -23.01 -0.61 1.52
C SER A 122 -23.82 -0.75 0.23
N PRO A 123 -23.71 -1.86 -0.52
CA PRO A 123 -24.52 -2.11 -1.74
C PRO A 123 -26.04 -2.13 -1.53
N ILE A 124 -26.52 -2.14 -0.29
CA ILE A 124 -27.95 -2.02 0.06
C ILE A 124 -28.32 -0.60 0.50
N GLY A 125 -27.37 0.34 0.51
CA GLY A 125 -27.55 1.73 0.89
C GLY A 125 -27.59 2.00 2.40
N ASN A 126 -27.04 1.13 3.24
CA ASN A 126 -26.77 1.47 4.66
C ASN A 126 -25.47 2.25 4.77
N LEU A 127 -25.39 3.28 5.62
CA LEU A 127 -24.11 3.91 5.91
C LEU A 127 -23.31 2.98 6.83
N VAL A 128 -22.09 2.63 6.42
CA VAL A 128 -21.21 1.71 7.15
C VAL A 128 -19.89 2.41 7.43
N ALA A 129 -19.44 2.33 8.68
CA ALA A 129 -18.10 2.70 9.10
C ALA A 129 -17.30 1.43 9.40
N THR A 130 -16.15 1.28 8.75
CA THR A 130 -15.22 0.17 8.96
C THR A 130 -13.91 0.73 9.49
N SER A 131 -13.40 0.20 10.59
CA SER A 131 -12.09 0.60 11.13
C SER A 131 -11.09 -0.54 11.00
N ALA A 132 -9.82 -0.18 10.80
CA ALA A 132 -8.71 -1.13 10.84
C ALA A 132 -7.51 -0.48 11.53
N SER A 133 -6.85 -1.26 12.40
CA SER A 133 -5.61 -0.86 13.08
C SER A 133 -4.48 -1.76 12.61
N LEU A 134 -3.30 -1.18 12.39
CA LEU A 134 -2.12 -1.90 11.93
C LEU A 134 -0.91 -1.52 12.77
N LEU A 135 -0.18 -2.53 13.26
CA LEU A 135 1.19 -2.39 13.73
C LEU A 135 2.15 -2.85 12.62
N TYR A 136 2.77 -1.90 11.94
CA TYR A 136 3.77 -2.17 10.93
C TYR A 136 5.14 -2.37 11.58
N ASP A 137 5.54 -3.62 11.81
CA ASP A 137 6.84 -3.99 12.38
C ASP A 137 7.89 -4.22 11.28
N ILE A 138 8.77 -3.25 11.08
CA ILE A 138 9.74 -3.24 9.98
C ILE A 138 10.76 -4.37 10.14
N ARG A 139 11.05 -4.78 11.38
CA ARG A 139 12.00 -5.87 11.67
C ARG A 139 11.42 -7.22 11.26
N MET A 140 10.13 -7.46 11.49
CA MET A 140 9.48 -8.70 11.09
C MET A 140 9.52 -8.90 9.58
N TYR A 141 9.26 -7.85 8.79
CA TYR A 141 9.40 -7.93 7.33
C TYR A 141 10.83 -8.25 6.88
N PHE A 142 11.84 -7.71 7.55
CA PHE A 142 13.24 -8.05 7.26
C PHE A 142 13.58 -9.51 7.56
N VAL A 143 13.12 -10.01 8.70
CA VAL A 143 13.31 -11.41 9.10
C VAL A 143 12.61 -12.35 8.10
N GLN A 144 11.37 -12.05 7.71
CA GLN A 144 10.63 -12.81 6.71
C GLN A 144 11.34 -12.80 5.35
N GLU A 145 11.84 -11.65 4.93
CA GLU A 145 12.59 -11.53 3.67
C GLU A 145 13.89 -12.35 3.71
N CYS A 146 14.64 -12.29 4.81
CA CYS A 146 15.85 -13.11 4.98
C CYS A 146 15.52 -14.60 5.02
N PHE A 147 14.48 -15.01 5.75
CA PHE A 147 14.01 -16.40 5.80
C PHE A 147 13.68 -16.93 4.39
N ASN A 148 12.93 -16.15 3.60
CA ASN A 148 12.63 -16.50 2.22
C ASN A 148 13.90 -16.68 1.37
N LYS A 149 14.91 -15.81 1.53
CA LYS A 149 16.18 -15.94 0.81
C LYS A 149 17.00 -17.16 1.25
N ILE A 150 16.96 -17.50 2.54
CA ILE A 150 17.62 -18.67 3.14
C ILE A 150 17.01 -19.97 2.63
N MET A 151 15.67 -20.04 2.54
CA MET A 151 14.94 -21.21 2.02
C MET A 151 15.42 -21.63 0.62
N TYR A 152 15.84 -20.68 -0.22
CA TYR A 152 16.39 -20.96 -1.56
C TYR A 152 17.92 -21.04 -1.59
N ASN A 153 18.62 -20.52 -0.57
CA ASN A 153 20.09 -20.48 -0.52
C ASN A 153 20.59 -20.76 0.90
N ALA A 154 20.96 -22.01 1.19
CA ALA A 154 21.48 -22.40 2.50
C ALA A 154 22.78 -21.65 2.91
N GLU A 155 23.54 -21.11 1.95
CA GLU A 155 24.74 -20.30 2.24
C GLU A 155 24.39 -18.90 2.78
N ALA A 156 23.16 -18.44 2.58
CA ALA A 156 22.68 -17.14 3.03
C ALA A 156 22.41 -17.13 4.55
N GLY A 157 22.21 -18.29 5.16
CA GLY A 157 21.88 -18.41 6.57
C GLY A 157 21.16 -19.71 6.90
N GLU A 158 20.66 -19.82 8.12
CA GLU A 158 19.89 -20.97 8.58
C GLU A 158 18.93 -20.57 9.71
N VAL A 159 17.92 -21.40 9.95
CA VAL A 159 17.07 -21.33 11.16
C VAL A 159 17.77 -22.13 12.25
N CYS A 160 17.99 -21.52 13.41
CA CYS A 160 18.71 -22.16 14.51
C CYS A 160 18.32 -21.53 15.86
N ASN A 161 18.73 -22.17 16.95
CA ASN A 161 18.62 -21.58 18.27
C ASN A 161 19.81 -20.66 18.55
N TRP A 162 19.65 -19.73 19.49
CA TRP A 162 20.71 -18.81 19.91
C TRP A 162 22.00 -19.53 20.34
N GLU A 163 21.89 -20.68 21.00
CA GLU A 163 23.04 -21.46 21.48
C GLU A 163 23.93 -21.96 20.33
N ASP A 164 23.32 -22.37 19.21
CA ASP A 164 24.02 -22.90 18.04
C ASP A 164 24.78 -21.80 17.26
N VAL A 165 24.40 -20.54 17.46
CA VAL A 165 24.98 -19.39 16.76
C VAL A 165 26.31 -18.94 17.35
N GLN A 166 26.60 -19.24 18.62
CA GLN A 166 27.77 -18.71 19.32
C GLN A 166 29.10 -19.04 18.64
N GLN A 167 29.12 -20.08 17.81
CA GLN A 167 30.31 -20.53 17.08
C GLN A 167 30.43 -19.92 15.67
N LYS A 168 29.42 -19.18 15.19
CA LYS A 168 29.36 -18.64 13.83
C LYS A 168 29.89 -17.21 13.77
N THR A 169 30.67 -16.91 12.73
CA THR A 169 31.25 -15.57 12.50
C THR A 169 30.81 -14.99 11.15
N GLY A 170 30.84 -13.66 11.01
CA GLY A 170 30.53 -12.98 9.75
C GLY A 170 29.03 -12.78 9.48
N GLY A 171 28.19 -12.96 10.49
CA GLY A 171 26.75 -12.82 10.41
C GLY A 171 26.13 -12.26 11.69
N ARG A 172 24.80 -12.29 11.76
CA ARG A 172 24.04 -11.90 12.94
C ARG A 172 22.85 -12.85 13.13
N PHE A 173 22.50 -13.08 14.40
CA PHE A 173 21.24 -13.70 14.76
C PHE A 173 20.11 -12.69 14.83
N GLU A 174 18.99 -12.99 14.20
CA GLU A 174 17.74 -12.27 14.37
C GLU A 174 16.71 -13.19 15.05
N PRO A 175 16.39 -12.97 16.34
CA PRO A 175 15.38 -13.76 17.04
C PRO A 175 13.99 -13.53 16.45
N ILE A 176 13.23 -14.62 16.33
CA ILE A 176 11.82 -14.65 15.95
C ILE A 176 10.97 -14.78 17.23
N GLU A 177 11.18 -15.86 17.97
CA GLU A 177 10.43 -16.18 19.20
C GLU A 177 11.30 -16.98 20.16
N GLY A 178 11.38 -16.54 21.43
CA GLY A 178 12.25 -17.15 22.43
C GLY A 178 13.72 -17.19 21.97
N ASP A 179 14.33 -18.37 22.07
CA ASP A 179 15.70 -18.61 21.61
C ASP A 179 15.78 -19.00 20.12
N MET A 180 14.63 -19.15 19.44
CA MET A 180 14.56 -19.52 18.03
C MET A 180 14.64 -18.27 17.14
N GLY A 181 15.43 -18.37 16.07
CA GLY A 181 15.56 -17.29 15.10
C GLY A 181 16.28 -17.72 13.84
N ILE A 182 16.76 -16.73 13.09
CA ILE A 182 17.56 -16.96 11.90
C ILE A 182 18.97 -16.41 12.08
N TRP A 183 19.97 -17.22 11.75
CA TRP A 183 21.32 -16.73 11.56
C TRP A 183 21.50 -16.30 10.11
N ILE A 184 21.98 -15.08 9.92
CA ILE A 184 22.07 -14.41 8.62
C ILE A 184 23.53 -14.14 8.29
N ASN A 185 23.97 -14.56 7.10
CA ASN A 185 25.33 -14.33 6.60
C ASN A 185 25.43 -13.03 5.80
N TYR A 186 26.07 -11.99 6.36
CA TYR A 186 26.22 -10.68 5.69
C TYR A 186 27.15 -10.69 4.48
N LYS A 187 27.93 -11.75 4.27
CA LYS A 187 28.76 -11.88 3.07
C LYS A 187 27.95 -12.32 1.85
N HIS A 188 26.74 -12.83 2.05
CA HIS A 188 25.92 -13.35 0.96
C HIS A 188 25.17 -12.21 0.24
N LYS A 189 25.25 -12.19 -1.10
CA LYS A 189 24.69 -11.11 -1.94
C LYS A 189 23.18 -10.91 -1.75
N GLU A 190 22.41 -11.98 -1.55
CA GLU A 190 20.96 -11.88 -1.38
C GLU A 190 20.57 -11.27 -0.03
N ILE A 191 21.39 -11.48 0.99
CA ILE A 191 21.21 -10.83 2.30
C ILE A 191 21.51 -9.35 2.19
N MET A 192 22.56 -8.97 1.46
CA MET A 192 22.87 -7.55 1.24
C MET A 192 21.73 -6.82 0.51
N LYS A 193 21.05 -7.49 -0.43
CA LYS A 193 19.83 -6.96 -1.05
C LYS A 193 18.69 -6.79 -0.02
N ALA A 194 18.46 -7.79 0.82
CA ALA A 194 17.44 -7.71 1.88
C ALA A 194 17.72 -6.57 2.87
N ILE A 195 18.99 -6.31 3.20
CA ILE A 195 19.39 -5.16 4.02
C ILE A 195 19.06 -3.84 3.32
N GLY A 196 19.36 -3.72 2.02
CA GLY A 196 18.99 -2.54 1.23
C GLY A 196 17.48 -2.29 1.23
N ASN A 197 16.68 -3.34 1.02
CA ASN A 197 15.22 -3.28 1.08
C ASN A 197 14.72 -2.90 2.48
N PHE A 198 15.32 -3.43 3.54
CA PHE A 198 15.01 -3.05 4.91
C PHE A 198 15.29 -1.57 5.20
N THR A 199 16.41 -1.03 4.72
CA THR A 199 16.73 0.39 4.86
C THR A 199 15.71 1.27 4.13
N ASN A 200 15.31 0.89 2.91
CA ASN A 200 14.27 1.60 2.16
C ASN A 200 12.92 1.54 2.89
N LYS A 201 12.53 0.36 3.40
CA LYS A 201 11.31 0.17 4.20
C LYS A 201 11.32 1.00 5.48
N LYS A 202 12.49 1.21 6.11
CA LYS A 202 12.64 2.12 7.25
C LYS A 202 12.42 3.58 6.86
N GLN A 203 12.97 4.01 5.72
CA GLN A 203 12.84 5.39 5.24
C GLN A 203 11.39 5.76 4.91
N PHE A 204 10.62 4.81 4.38
CA PHE A 204 9.22 5.02 3.98
C PHE A 204 8.21 4.30 4.90
N ALA A 205 8.63 3.95 6.13
CA ALA A 205 7.84 3.12 7.03
C ALA A 205 6.42 3.67 7.29
N GLU A 206 6.32 4.97 7.53
CA GLU A 206 5.03 5.61 7.80
C GLU A 206 4.11 5.57 6.57
N ARG A 207 4.65 5.85 5.38
CA ARG A 207 3.90 5.79 4.12
C ARG A 207 3.41 4.38 3.83
N ASN A 208 4.28 3.39 4.03
CA ASN A 208 3.97 1.98 3.79
C ASN A 208 2.89 1.50 4.77
N ALA A 209 3.03 1.81 6.06
CA ALA A 209 2.03 1.50 7.08
C ALA A 209 0.67 2.10 6.73
N GLN A 210 0.63 3.38 6.36
CA GLN A 210 -0.61 4.04 5.95
C GLN A 210 -1.24 3.40 4.71
N THR A 211 -0.44 3.05 3.70
CA THR A 211 -0.92 2.44 2.45
C THR A 211 -1.50 1.04 2.70
N ILE A 212 -0.82 0.21 3.49
CA ILE A 212 -1.30 -1.12 3.88
C ILE A 212 -2.59 -1.01 4.70
N CYS A 213 -2.64 -0.09 5.67
CA CYS A 213 -3.84 0.11 6.50
C CYS A 213 -5.02 0.68 5.70
N GLU A 214 -4.77 1.58 4.76
CA GLU A 214 -5.78 2.11 3.83
C GLU A 214 -6.35 1.00 2.95
N ARG A 215 -5.50 0.16 2.36
CA ARG A 215 -5.93 -1.02 1.61
C ARG A 215 -6.74 -1.99 2.47
N LEU A 216 -6.26 -2.27 3.68
CA LEU A 216 -6.92 -3.17 4.62
C LEU A 216 -8.33 -2.68 4.93
N VAL A 217 -8.49 -1.41 5.34
CA VAL A 217 -9.82 -0.89 5.70
C VAL A 217 -10.77 -0.87 4.51
N MET A 218 -10.28 -0.57 3.29
CA MET A 218 -11.10 -0.63 2.06
C MET A 218 -11.50 -2.06 1.71
N SER A 219 -10.60 -3.03 1.89
CA SER A 219 -10.88 -4.45 1.57
C SER A 219 -12.02 -5.04 2.38
N LYS A 220 -12.34 -4.42 3.51
CA LYS A 220 -13.38 -4.88 4.44
C LYS A 220 -14.64 -4.02 4.37
N GLN A 221 -14.60 -2.89 3.66
CA GLN A 221 -15.77 -2.06 3.45
C GLN A 221 -16.71 -2.76 2.43
N PRO A 222 -18.02 -2.94 2.74
CA PRO A 222 -18.92 -3.77 1.92
C PRO A 222 -19.09 -3.38 0.44
N ALA A 223 -18.97 -2.12 0.08
CA ALA A 223 -19.00 -1.63 -1.31
C ALA A 223 -17.70 -1.89 -2.08
N LEU A 224 -16.61 -2.22 -1.38
CA LEU A 224 -15.30 -2.48 -1.95
C LEU A 224 -14.77 -3.89 -1.64
N ALA A 225 -15.54 -4.79 -1.05
CA ALA A 225 -15.06 -6.07 -0.50
C ALA A 225 -14.64 -7.13 -1.56
N TYR A 226 -13.63 -6.80 -2.37
CA TYR A 226 -13.00 -7.62 -3.40
C TYR A 226 -11.51 -7.82 -3.11
N PRO A 227 -11.14 -8.51 -2.00
CA PRO A 227 -9.74 -8.78 -1.69
C PRO A 227 -9.06 -9.65 -2.74
N PHE A 228 -9.83 -10.54 -3.38
CA PHE A 228 -9.39 -11.44 -4.44
C PHE A 228 -10.19 -11.19 -5.71
N VAL A 229 -9.53 -11.29 -6.85
CA VAL A 229 -10.13 -11.03 -8.17
C VAL A 229 -10.08 -12.23 -9.11
N ASP A 230 -9.65 -13.40 -8.62
CA ASP A 230 -9.44 -14.63 -9.40
C ASP A 230 -10.60 -14.94 -10.36
N GLU A 231 -11.84 -14.82 -9.87
CA GLU A 231 -13.07 -15.11 -10.61
C GLU A 231 -13.41 -14.06 -11.69
N PHE A 232 -12.80 -12.89 -11.61
CA PHE A 232 -13.07 -11.75 -12.47
C PHE A 232 -12.01 -11.54 -13.56
N ILE A 233 -10.93 -12.35 -13.53
CA ILE A 233 -9.82 -12.24 -14.48
C ILE A 233 -10.26 -12.72 -15.86
N SER A 234 -9.91 -11.93 -16.87
CA SER A 234 -10.15 -12.23 -18.28
C SER A 234 -8.85 -12.13 -19.07
N GLY A 235 -8.43 -13.28 -19.64
CA GLY A 235 -7.37 -13.41 -20.65
C GLY A 235 -5.98 -12.90 -20.25
N GLY A 236 -5.01 -13.13 -21.14
CA GLY A 236 -3.66 -12.55 -21.06
C GLY A 236 -2.61 -13.45 -20.43
N ALA A 237 -1.35 -13.27 -20.85
CA ALA A 237 -0.19 -13.77 -20.12
C ALA A 237 -0.05 -13.00 -18.79
N PRO A 238 0.70 -13.52 -17.81
CA PRO A 238 1.03 -12.78 -16.58
C PRO A 238 1.51 -11.35 -16.90
N LYS A 239 1.09 -10.39 -16.08
CA LYS A 239 1.27 -8.93 -16.27
C LYS A 239 0.47 -8.27 -17.40
N GLN A 240 -0.36 -9.03 -18.13
CA GLN A 240 -1.24 -8.51 -19.19
C GLN A 240 -2.72 -8.79 -18.93
N ARG A 241 -3.05 -9.32 -17.74
CA ARG A 241 -4.42 -9.70 -17.41
C ARG A 241 -5.24 -8.51 -16.96
N TYR A 242 -6.55 -8.64 -17.11
CA TYR A 242 -7.53 -7.65 -16.65
C TYR A 242 -8.60 -8.33 -15.81
N ALA A 243 -9.01 -7.70 -14.70
CA ALA A 243 -10.16 -8.14 -13.90
C ALA A 243 -11.30 -7.14 -14.04
N THR A 244 -12.56 -7.57 -14.19
CA THR A 244 -13.70 -6.64 -14.25
C THR A 244 -14.60 -6.83 -13.04
N LEU A 245 -14.68 -5.82 -12.17
CA LEU A 245 -15.40 -5.89 -10.91
C LEU A 245 -16.67 -5.02 -10.93
N PRO A 246 -17.81 -5.54 -10.45
CA PRO A 246 -19.01 -4.73 -10.26
C PRO A 246 -18.88 -3.85 -9.01
N VAL A 247 -19.01 -2.54 -9.14
CA VAL A 247 -18.89 -1.59 -8.02
C VAL A 247 -20.18 -0.78 -7.88
N TRP A 248 -20.65 -0.68 -6.64
CA TRP A 248 -21.78 0.14 -6.24
C TRP A 248 -21.27 1.40 -5.54
N GLY A 249 -21.77 2.54 -5.96
CA GLY A 249 -21.49 3.84 -5.38
C GLY A 249 -22.77 4.56 -5.00
N TYR A 250 -22.66 5.50 -4.07
CA TYR A 250 -23.79 6.31 -3.64
C TYR A 250 -23.38 7.78 -3.55
N LYS A 251 -24.25 8.66 -4.03
CA LYS A 251 -24.05 10.09 -3.82
C LYS A 251 -24.34 10.43 -2.37
N SER A 252 -23.29 10.60 -1.57
CA SER A 252 -23.39 11.04 -0.18
C SER A 252 -23.55 12.56 -0.09
N ASN A 253 -24.41 13.02 0.83
CA ASN A 253 -24.50 14.43 1.22
C ASN A 253 -23.78 14.69 2.57
N LEU A 254 -22.97 13.75 3.05
CA LEU A 254 -22.23 13.91 4.30
C LEU A 254 -21.19 15.01 4.16
N THR A 255 -21.12 15.90 5.14
CA THR A 255 -20.09 16.94 5.21
C THR A 255 -18.79 16.36 5.77
N GLN A 256 -17.68 17.04 5.52
CA GLN A 256 -16.38 16.68 6.11
C GLN A 256 -16.44 16.64 7.65
N GLU A 257 -17.17 17.56 8.27
CA GLU A 257 -17.35 17.60 9.72
C GLU A 257 -18.09 16.37 10.25
N GLN A 258 -19.16 15.94 9.57
CA GLN A 258 -19.89 14.71 9.93
C GLN A 258 -19.01 13.48 9.79
N LEU A 259 -18.22 13.42 8.71
CA LEU A 259 -17.27 12.33 8.47
C LEU A 259 -16.19 12.24 9.56
N LEU A 260 -15.65 13.39 9.99
CA LEU A 260 -14.68 13.45 11.09
C LEU A 260 -15.30 13.05 12.42
N LEU A 261 -16.54 13.49 12.69
CA LEU A 261 -17.27 13.12 13.91
C LEU A 261 -17.52 11.61 14.00
N ILE A 262 -17.91 10.96 12.89
CA ILE A 262 -18.04 9.49 12.82
C ILE A 262 -16.70 8.84 13.15
N ALA A 263 -15.61 9.30 12.53
CA ALA A 263 -14.29 8.71 12.74
C ALA A 263 -13.83 8.84 14.20
N GLU A 264 -14.13 9.97 14.85
CA GLU A 264 -13.83 10.19 16.27
C GLU A 264 -14.68 9.28 17.19
N GLN A 265 -15.99 9.16 16.94
CA GLN A 265 -16.87 8.27 17.70
C GLN A 265 -16.47 6.80 17.56
N VAL A 266 -16.09 6.38 16.35
CA VAL A 266 -15.53 5.05 16.05
C VAL A 266 -14.22 4.81 16.80
N GLU A 267 -13.38 5.84 16.94
CA GLU A 267 -12.12 5.72 17.67
C GLU A 267 -12.34 5.53 19.17
N ASN A 268 -13.31 6.25 19.74
CA ASN A 268 -13.61 6.17 21.16
C ASN A 268 -14.44 4.94 21.54
N GLY A 269 -14.88 4.12 20.56
CA GLY A 269 -15.81 3.01 20.79
C GLY A 269 -17.19 3.48 21.23
N GLU A 270 -17.56 4.72 20.88
CA GLU A 270 -18.84 5.32 21.21
C GLU A 270 -19.93 4.90 20.21
N GLU A 271 -21.18 4.91 20.67
CA GLU A 271 -22.33 4.77 19.78
C GLU A 271 -22.38 5.95 18.80
N ILE A 272 -22.38 5.67 17.50
CA ILE A 272 -22.34 6.70 16.45
C ILE A 272 -23.67 7.45 16.44
N LYS A 273 -23.64 8.71 16.88
CA LYS A 273 -24.82 9.57 17.02
C LYS A 273 -24.74 10.72 16.05
N ILE A 274 -25.29 10.53 14.86
CA ILE A 274 -25.56 11.63 13.92
C ILE A 274 -27.07 11.83 13.83
N PRO A 275 -27.58 13.06 14.00
CA PRO A 275 -29.00 13.34 13.83
C PRO A 275 -29.51 12.84 12.47
N GLY A 276 -30.48 11.91 12.50
CA GLY A 276 -31.16 11.38 11.31
C GLY A 276 -30.41 10.31 10.51
N ILE A 277 -29.21 9.88 10.95
CA ILE A 277 -28.39 8.92 10.21
C ILE A 277 -27.95 7.78 11.12
N GLU A 278 -28.42 6.57 10.81
CA GLU A 278 -27.94 5.34 11.42
C GLU A 278 -26.66 4.87 10.71
N VAL A 279 -25.62 4.57 11.49
CA VAL A 279 -24.34 4.08 10.98
C VAL A 279 -24.06 2.70 11.54
N GLU A 280 -23.87 1.73 10.66
CA GLU A 280 -23.42 0.40 11.04
C GLU A 280 -21.89 0.43 11.24
N TYR A 281 -21.42 0.10 12.44
CA TYR A 281 -19.99 0.00 12.74
C TYR A 281 -19.49 -1.43 12.62
N ARG A 282 -18.33 -1.60 11.99
CA ARG A 282 -17.59 -2.86 11.92
C ARG A 282 -16.12 -2.60 12.24
N GLU A 283 -15.66 -3.12 13.37
CA GLU A 283 -14.22 -3.24 13.63
C GLU A 283 -13.67 -4.45 12.91
N VAL A 284 -12.51 -4.31 12.27
CA VAL A 284 -11.91 -5.40 11.53
C VAL A 284 -10.48 -5.62 11.96
N GLU A 285 -10.24 -6.84 12.41
CA GLU A 285 -8.91 -7.39 12.61
C GLU A 285 -8.47 -8.08 11.33
N ALA A 286 -7.27 -7.75 10.84
CA ALA A 286 -6.65 -8.47 9.74
C ALA A 286 -6.03 -9.76 10.25
N SER A 287 -6.14 -10.84 9.47
CA SER A 287 -5.28 -12.00 9.73
C SER A 287 -3.84 -11.68 9.35
N GLN A 288 -2.88 -12.35 9.98
CA GLN A 288 -1.46 -12.18 9.64
C GLN A 288 -1.19 -12.52 8.16
N GLU A 289 -1.87 -13.54 7.62
CA GLU A 289 -1.78 -13.93 6.21
C GLU A 289 -2.21 -12.81 5.26
N GLU A 290 -3.28 -12.07 5.61
CA GLU A 290 -3.74 -10.93 4.82
C GLU A 290 -2.73 -9.79 4.84
N LEU A 291 -2.15 -9.49 6.01
CA LEU A 291 -1.14 -8.44 6.16
C LEU A 291 0.13 -8.75 5.35
N ASP A 292 0.61 -9.98 5.43
CA ASP A 292 1.80 -10.44 4.71
C ASP A 292 1.59 -10.38 3.19
N ALA A 293 0.43 -10.85 2.73
CA ALA A 293 0.06 -10.76 1.32
C ALA A 293 -0.06 -9.30 0.87
N MET A 294 -0.66 -8.43 1.69
CA MET A 294 -0.79 -7.01 1.37
C MET A 294 0.58 -6.33 1.23
N ALA A 295 1.47 -6.55 2.19
CA ALA A 295 2.80 -5.96 2.19
C ALA A 295 3.68 -6.45 1.04
N THR A 296 3.46 -7.69 0.56
CA THR A 296 4.14 -8.24 -0.62
C THR A 296 3.67 -7.54 -1.89
N ALA A 297 2.36 -7.38 -2.05
CA ALA A 297 1.76 -6.68 -3.20
C ALA A 297 2.26 -5.24 -3.37
N GLU A 298 2.41 -4.50 -2.27
CA GLU A 298 2.88 -3.11 -2.35
C GLU A 298 4.36 -3.03 -2.75
N GLN A 299 5.19 -4.02 -2.34
CA GLN A 299 6.60 -4.08 -2.75
C GLN A 299 6.76 -4.25 -4.26
N ASP A 300 6.00 -5.16 -4.86
CA ASP A 300 6.04 -5.40 -6.30
C ASP A 300 5.53 -4.19 -7.11
N SER A 301 4.66 -3.37 -6.51
CA SER A 301 4.13 -2.15 -7.13
C SER A 301 5.13 -0.98 -7.09
N ASP A 302 5.92 -0.85 -6.02
CA ASP A 302 6.90 0.22 -5.85
C ASP A 302 8.20 -0.01 -6.65
N GLU A 303 8.55 -1.28 -6.92
CA GLU A 303 9.70 -1.63 -7.77
C GLU A 303 9.50 -1.14 -9.23
N PHE A 304 8.25 -0.92 -9.65
CA PHE A 304 7.92 -0.35 -10.96
C PHE A 304 8.04 1.18 -11.03
N SER A 305 7.97 1.86 -9.88
CA SER A 305 7.97 3.34 -9.78
C SER A 305 9.37 3.94 -9.59
N THR A 306 10.34 3.12 -9.16
CA THR A 306 11.65 3.62 -8.66
C THR A 306 12.84 3.37 -9.58
N LEU A 307 12.66 2.85 -10.80
CA LEU A 307 13.75 2.87 -11.78
C LEU A 307 14.04 4.34 -12.17
N PRO A 308 15.22 4.91 -11.85
CA PRO A 308 15.64 6.13 -12.50
C PRO A 308 15.76 5.80 -13.98
N SER A 309 15.06 6.54 -14.84
CA SER A 309 15.32 6.50 -16.26
C SER A 309 16.74 7.02 -16.48
N TYR A 310 17.73 6.13 -16.41
CA TYR A 310 19.02 6.38 -17.03
C TYR A 310 18.77 6.36 -18.53
N SER A 311 18.40 7.50 -19.08
CA SER A 311 18.61 7.77 -20.50
C SER A 311 20.11 7.74 -20.71
N GLU A 312 20.61 6.64 -21.28
CA GLU A 312 21.90 6.62 -21.96
C GLU A 312 21.81 7.65 -23.10
N ASP A 313 22.18 8.89 -22.81
CA ASP A 313 22.51 9.87 -23.84
C ASP A 313 23.77 9.40 -24.55
N GLN A 314 23.56 8.57 -25.58
CA GLN A 314 24.49 8.46 -26.68
C GLN A 314 24.46 9.79 -27.43
N ASN A 315 25.39 10.70 -27.13
CA ASN A 315 25.85 11.60 -28.17
C ASN A 315 27.34 11.91 -28.09
N SER A 316 27.96 11.58 -29.21
CA SER A 316 29.35 11.72 -29.59
C SER A 316 29.88 13.15 -29.51
N THR A 317 31.11 13.31 -29.02
CA THR A 317 32.04 14.28 -29.62
C THR A 317 33.48 13.84 -29.37
N SER A 318 34.14 13.43 -30.45
CA SER A 318 35.57 13.11 -30.49
C SER A 318 36.40 14.39 -30.30
N PRO A 319 37.46 14.40 -29.47
CA PRO A 319 38.33 15.57 -29.37
C PRO A 319 39.29 15.61 -30.56
N GLN A 320 39.17 16.67 -31.37
CA GLN A 320 40.14 17.01 -32.40
C GLN A 320 41.49 17.38 -31.76
N ARG A 321 42.56 16.72 -32.22
CA ARG A 321 43.97 17.11 -32.01
C ARG A 321 44.15 18.57 -32.40
N ARG A 322 44.53 19.42 -31.43
CA ARG A 322 45.23 20.68 -31.72
C ARG A 322 46.71 20.50 -31.47
N GLU A 323 47.47 20.63 -32.55
CA GLU A 323 48.92 20.83 -32.53
C GLU A 323 49.22 22.18 -31.85
N THR A 324 50.04 22.17 -30.80
CA THR A 324 50.71 23.36 -30.29
C THR A 324 52.18 23.28 -30.66
N LYS A 325 52.58 24.19 -31.56
CA LYS A 325 53.96 24.46 -31.92
C LYS A 325 54.72 25.09 -30.75
N PHE A 326 55.94 24.63 -30.59
CA PHE A 326 57.04 25.24 -29.86
C PHE A 326 57.17 26.75 -30.09
N ARG A 327 57.43 27.49 -29.02
CA ARG A 327 58.28 28.69 -29.06
C ARG A 327 59.05 28.78 -27.74
N ASP A 328 60.37 28.62 -27.87
CA ASP A 328 61.37 29.04 -26.90
C ASP A 328 61.38 30.57 -26.78
N ASP A 329 61.59 31.06 -25.55
CA ASP A 329 62.36 32.27 -25.19
C ASP A 329 62.37 32.33 -23.65
N LYS A 330 63.46 31.90 -22.99
CA LYS A 330 64.59 32.71 -22.51
C LYS A 330 64.27 33.70 -21.38
N GLU A 331 65.02 33.49 -20.27
CA GLU A 331 65.62 34.49 -19.38
C GLU A 331 64.69 35.45 -18.59
N LEU A 332 64.65 35.31 -17.26
CA LEU A 332 65.38 36.20 -16.33
C LEU A 332 65.05 35.90 -14.85
N GLU A 333 66.08 36.17 -14.05
CA GLU A 333 66.27 36.06 -12.61
C GLU A 333 65.21 36.76 -11.74
N PHE A 334 64.83 36.16 -10.61
CA PHE A 334 65.29 36.50 -9.26
C PHE A 334 64.77 35.48 -8.23
#